data_AF-A0A1G2K906-F1
#
_entry.id   AF-A0A1G2K906-F1
#
_cell.length_a   1.000
_cell.length_b   1.000
_cell.length_c   1.000
_cell.angle_alpha   90.00
_cell.angle_beta   90.00
_cell.angle_gamma   90.00
#
_symmetry.space_group_name_H-M   'P 1'
#
loop_
_entity.id
_entity.type
_entity.pdbx_description
1 polymer ?
#
loop_
_entity_poly.entity_id
_entity_poly.type
_entity_poly.pdbx_seq_one_letter_code
_entity_poly.pdbx_strand_id
1 'polypeptide(L)'
;MGTRIPIASYLSWHYGAAYRDMGAIWKDFAWFLYHFFSLPLLVKTFFSPLFRLSERVASFDMEGILETVVVNTVMRLAGMITRALLGAVGVLALVLLCAAGILFFIAWTLLPILTVGLFGSGIFFLFL
;
A
#
# COMPACT_ATOMS: atom_id res chain seq x y z
N MET A 1 -0.69 -32.05 30.55
CA MET A 1 -0.62 -31.71 29.11
C MET A 1 -1.59 -32.61 28.38
N GLY A 2 -2.87 -32.20 28.27
CA GLY A 2 -3.93 -33.02 27.71
C GLY A 2 -3.74 -33.23 26.21
N THR A 3 -3.89 -34.47 25.78
CA THR A 3 -3.83 -34.95 24.39
C THR A 3 -4.85 -34.22 23.51
N ARG A 4 -4.46 -33.07 22.95
CA ARG A 4 -5.25 -32.39 21.93
C ARG A 4 -5.08 -33.16 20.63
N ILE A 5 -6.20 -33.61 20.05
CA ILE A 5 -6.24 -34.26 18.74
C ILE A 5 -5.52 -33.33 17.74
N PRO A 6 -4.49 -33.81 17.02
CA PRO A 6 -3.64 -32.96 16.18
C PRO A 6 -4.43 -32.15 15.14
N ILE A 7 -5.51 -32.74 14.63
CA ILE A 7 -6.44 -32.11 13.69
C ILE A 7 -7.19 -30.94 14.33
N ALA A 8 -7.75 -31.12 15.53
CA ALA A 8 -8.50 -30.07 16.22
C ALA A 8 -7.58 -28.88 16.60
N SER A 9 -6.36 -29.17 17.07
CA SER A 9 -5.36 -28.13 17.29
C SER A 9 -4.98 -27.39 16.02
N TYR A 10 -4.80 -28.12 14.90
CA TYR A 10 -4.49 -27.52 13.61
C TYR A 10 -5.61 -26.59 13.13
N LEU A 11 -6.88 -27.03 13.12
CA LEU A 11 -8.00 -26.18 12.73
C LEU A 11 -8.11 -24.93 13.62
N SER A 12 -7.92 -25.09 14.94
CA SER A 12 -7.97 -23.95 15.88
C SER A 12 -6.86 -22.92 15.62
N TRP A 13 -5.68 -23.37 15.19
CA TRP A 13 -4.59 -22.50 14.79
C TRP A 13 -4.87 -21.85 13.43
N HIS A 14 -5.27 -22.65 12.44
CA HIS A 14 -5.48 -22.25 11.05
C HIS A 14 -6.53 -21.15 10.91
N TYR A 15 -7.64 -21.28 11.63
CA TYR A 15 -8.77 -20.32 11.61
C TYR A 15 -8.74 -19.30 12.74
N GLY A 16 -7.71 -19.33 13.60
CA GLY A 16 -7.64 -18.49 14.80
C GLY A 16 -6.33 -17.73 14.90
N ALA A 17 -5.30 -18.42 15.39
CA ALA A 17 -4.00 -17.80 15.63
C ALA A 17 -3.35 -17.29 14.32
N ALA A 18 -3.36 -18.09 13.26
CA ALA A 18 -2.78 -17.72 11.98
C ALA A 18 -3.42 -16.45 11.39
N TYR A 19 -4.75 -16.29 11.47
CA TYR A 19 -5.42 -15.07 11.00
C TYR A 19 -4.99 -13.82 11.76
N ARG A 20 -4.76 -13.94 13.07
CA ARG A 20 -4.26 -12.82 13.87
C ARG A 20 -2.85 -12.42 13.44
N ASP A 21 -1.97 -13.40 13.23
CA ASP A 21 -0.59 -13.16 12.82
C ASP A 21 -0.54 -12.58 11.39
N MET A 22 -1.31 -13.14 10.45
CA MET A 22 -1.45 -12.62 9.09
C MET A 22 -2.01 -11.20 9.08
N GLY A 23 -3.02 -10.91 9.90
CA GLY A 23 -3.59 -9.58 10.05
C GLY A 23 -2.60 -8.57 10.60
N ALA A 24 -1.75 -8.97 11.55
CA ALA A 24 -0.68 -8.14 12.07
C ALA A 24 0.36 -7.80 10.99
N ILE A 25 0.81 -8.80 10.23
CA ILE A 25 1.75 -8.62 9.12
C ILE A 25 1.16 -7.69 8.05
N TRP A 26 -0.10 -7.91 7.65
CA TRP A 26 -0.77 -7.08 6.66
C TRP A 26 -0.89 -5.62 7.11
N LYS A 27 -1.22 -5.41 8.39
CA LYS A 27 -1.25 -4.08 9.02
C LYS A 27 0.14 -3.42 8.99
N ASP A 28 1.21 -4.16 9.24
CA ASP A 28 2.57 -3.63 9.21
C ASP A 28 3.00 -3.22 7.79
N PHE A 29 2.62 -3.99 6.77
CA PHE A 29 2.79 -3.59 5.36
C PHE A 29 1.99 -2.33 5.01
N ALA A 30 0.74 -2.23 5.47
CA ALA A 30 -0.10 -1.06 5.23
C ALA A 30 0.49 0.19 5.93
N TRP A 31 0.96 0.02 7.16
CA TRP A 31 1.66 1.05 7.91
C TRP A 31 2.94 1.48 7.22
N PHE A 32 3.74 0.52 6.72
CA PHE A 32 4.94 0.81 5.95
C PHE A 32 4.63 1.64 4.69
N LEU A 33 3.67 1.21 3.86
CA LEU A 33 3.31 1.97 2.64
C LEU A 33 2.80 3.37 2.97
N TYR A 34 2.01 3.50 4.04
CA TYR A 34 1.50 4.79 4.49
C TYR A 34 2.63 5.77 4.85
N HIS A 35 3.70 5.29 5.51
CA HIS A 35 4.86 6.11 5.89
C HIS A 35 5.85 6.30 4.75
N PHE A 36 6.11 5.25 3.97
CA PHE A 36 7.05 5.27 2.84
C PHE A 36 6.64 6.30 1.79
N PHE A 37 5.37 6.33 1.42
CA PHE A 37 4.84 7.34 0.49
C PHE A 37 4.51 8.67 1.16
N SER A 38 4.73 8.81 2.47
CA SER A 38 4.41 10.02 3.23
C SER A 38 3.01 10.56 2.91
N LEU A 39 2.02 9.68 2.77
CA LEU A 39 0.66 10.03 2.33
C LEU A 39 0.04 11.21 3.09
N PRO A 40 0.13 11.31 4.44
CA PRO A 40 -0.42 12.48 5.15
C PRO A 40 0.29 13.79 4.78
N LEU A 41 1.59 13.74 4.47
CA LEU A 41 2.34 14.91 4.01
C LEU A 41 1.97 15.26 2.57
N LEU A 42 1.78 14.27 1.70
CA LEU A 42 1.33 14.49 0.32
C LEU A 42 -0.04 15.18 0.28
N VAL A 43 -1.00 14.71 1.08
CA VAL A 43 -2.34 15.33 1.17
C VAL A 43 -2.23 16.77 1.68
N LYS A 44 -1.43 17.03 2.73
CA LYS A 44 -1.22 18.38 3.25
C LYS A 44 -0.53 19.31 2.24
N THR A 45 0.47 18.80 1.52
CA THR A 45 1.27 19.59 0.57
C THR A 45 0.64 19.73 -0.80
N PHE A 46 -0.42 18.99 -1.12
CA PHE A 46 -1.21 19.25 -2.32
C PHE A 46 -1.98 20.57 -2.22
N PHE A 47 -2.47 20.90 -1.01
CA PHE A 47 -3.26 22.13 -0.76
C PHE A 47 -2.45 23.30 -0.19
N SER A 48 -1.25 23.06 0.33
CA SER A 48 -0.39 24.08 0.98
C SER A 48 0.30 25.12 0.06
N PRO A 49 0.74 24.84 -1.19
CA PRO A 49 1.59 25.77 -1.93
C PRO A 49 0.84 26.98 -2.52
N LEU A 50 -0.50 26.98 -2.49
CA LEU A 50 -1.31 28.09 -3.02
C LEU A 50 -1.14 29.40 -2.25
N PHE A 51 -0.55 29.39 -1.04
CA PHE A 51 -0.60 30.55 -0.14
C PHE A 51 0.75 31.07 0.41
N ARG A 52 1.93 30.53 0.01
CA ARG A 52 3.15 30.74 0.82
C ARG A 52 4.44 31.25 0.20
N LEU A 53 4.50 31.62 -1.07
CA LEU A 53 5.66 32.37 -1.60
C LEU A 53 5.22 33.59 -2.40
N SER A 54 4.99 34.70 -1.69
CA SER A 54 5.35 36.00 -2.23
C SER A 54 6.86 36.15 -2.03
N GLU A 55 7.64 35.65 -2.97
CA GLU A 55 9.03 36.09 -3.06
C GLU A 55 8.97 37.61 -3.28
N ARG A 56 9.46 38.39 -2.31
CA ARG A 56 9.46 39.84 -2.44
C ARG A 56 10.30 40.16 -3.66
N VAL A 57 9.67 40.75 -4.67
CA VAL A 57 10.32 41.30 -5.86
C VAL A 57 11.50 42.14 -5.38
N ALA A 58 12.73 41.66 -5.61
CA ALA A 58 13.93 42.26 -5.03
C ALA A 58 14.29 43.62 -5.69
N SER A 59 13.74 43.90 -6.88
CA SER A 59 13.89 45.17 -7.58
C SER A 59 12.71 45.39 -8.54
N PHE A 60 12.22 46.63 -8.64
CA PHE A 60 11.14 47.07 -9.54
C PHE A 60 11.60 47.15 -11.02
N ASP A 61 12.37 46.16 -11.47
CA ASP A 61 12.82 46.06 -12.86
C ASP A 61 11.97 45.03 -13.62
N MET A 62 11.48 45.42 -14.80
CA MET A 62 10.51 44.64 -15.58
C MET A 62 11.10 43.29 -16.02
N GLU A 63 12.41 43.27 -16.28
CA GLU A 63 13.15 42.08 -16.72
C GLU A 63 13.32 41.07 -15.57
N GLY A 64 13.69 41.56 -14.37
CA GLY A 64 13.80 40.71 -13.17
C GLY A 64 12.46 40.14 -12.68
N ILE A 65 11.35 40.85 -12.90
CA ILE A 65 10.00 40.35 -12.59
C ILE A 65 9.64 39.17 -13.49
N LEU A 66 9.90 39.29 -14.80
CA LEU A 66 9.60 38.24 -15.77
C LEU A 66 10.42 36.98 -15.52
N GLU A 67 11.72 37.13 -15.23
CA GLU A 67 12.60 36.01 -14.87
C GLU A 67 12.09 35.28 -13.61
N THR A 68 11.75 36.04 -12.56
CA THR A 68 11.23 35.47 -11.31
C THR A 68 9.91 34.72 -11.54
N VAL A 69 9.00 35.27 -12.34
CA VAL A 69 7.71 34.62 -12.64
C VAL A 69 7.91 33.31 -13.39
N VAL A 70 8.79 33.27 -14.40
CA VAL A 70 9.06 32.06 -15.19
C VAL A 70 9.69 30.99 -14.30
N VAL A 71 10.76 31.31 -13.57
CA VAL A 71 11.46 30.36 -12.69
C VAL A 71 10.51 29.82 -11.63
N ASN A 72 9.75 30.69 -10.97
CA ASN A 72 8.83 30.28 -9.90
C ASN A 72 7.68 29.42 -10.45
N THR A 73 7.20 29.69 -11.68
CA THR A 73 6.18 28.86 -12.34
C THR A 73 6.72 27.47 -12.69
N VAL A 74 7.94 27.37 -13.24
CA VAL A 74 8.57 26.09 -13.56
C VAL A 74 8.79 25.26 -12.29
N MET A 75 9.33 25.88 -11.24
CA MET A 75 9.55 25.21 -9.95
C MET A 75 8.24 24.73 -9.30
N ARG A 76 7.15 25.50 -9.44
CA ARG A 76 5.81 25.07 -9.00
C ARG A 76 5.30 23.88 -9.78
N LEU A 77 5.41 23.90 -11.11
CA LEU A 77 4.93 22.82 -11.96
C LEU A 77 5.68 21.51 -11.68
N ALA A 78 7.01 21.58 -11.56
CA ALA A 78 7.84 20.43 -11.19
C ALA A 78 7.45 19.87 -9.81
N GLY A 79 7.24 20.74 -8.82
CA GLY A 79 6.78 20.34 -7.49
C GLY A 79 5.37 19.71 -7.49
N MET A 80 4.45 20.22 -8.31
CA MET A 80 3.11 19.65 -8.45
C MET A 80 3.14 18.28 -9.15
N ILE A 81 3.91 18.13 -10.23
CA ILE A 81 4.02 16.87 -10.97
C ILE A 81 4.63 15.78 -10.09
N THR A 82 5.72 16.08 -9.38
CA THR A 82 6.36 15.10 -8.48
C THR A 82 5.42 14.65 -7.37
N ARG A 83 4.67 15.56 -6.74
CA ARG A 83 3.66 15.21 -5.73
C ARG A 83 2.51 14.39 -6.31
N ALA A 84 2.03 14.73 -7.51
CA ALA A 84 0.97 13.98 -8.18
C ALA A 84 1.41 12.55 -8.52
N LEU A 85 2.63 12.38 -9.05
CA LEU A 85 3.19 11.07 -9.37
C LEU A 85 3.41 10.22 -8.11
N LEU A 86 4.06 10.76 -7.08
CA LEU A 86 4.23 10.05 -5.80
C LEU A 86 2.89 9.66 -5.18
N GLY A 87 1.90 10.55 -5.25
CA GLY A 87 0.55 10.30 -4.74
C GLY A 87 -0.16 9.19 -5.49
N ALA A 88 -0.13 9.25 -6.83
CA ALA A 88 -0.73 8.22 -7.68
C ALA A 88 -0.09 6.85 -7.45
N VAL A 89 1.24 6.77 -7.41
CA VAL A 89 1.96 5.51 -7.14
C VAL A 89 1.67 5.00 -5.72
N GLY A 90 1.63 5.88 -4.72
CA GLY A 90 1.33 5.48 -3.34
C GLY A 90 -0.09 4.94 -3.17
N VAL A 91 -1.08 5.57 -3.81
CA VAL A 91 -2.47 5.07 -3.83
C VAL A 91 -2.56 3.73 -4.56
N LEU A 92 -1.91 3.61 -5.73
CA LEU A 92 -1.88 2.36 -6.48
C LEU A 92 -1.25 1.22 -5.64
N ALA A 93 -0.14 1.49 -4.97
CA ALA A 93 0.52 0.51 -4.10
C ALA A 93 -0.39 0.04 -2.95
N LEU A 94 -1.14 0.95 -2.31
CA LEU A 94 -2.11 0.59 -1.28
C LEU A 94 -3.25 -0.26 -1.83
N VAL A 95 -3.80 0.09 -3.00
CA VAL A 95 -4.87 -0.68 -3.64
C VAL A 95 -4.39 -2.10 -3.96
N LEU A 96 -3.17 -2.23 -4.51
CA LEU A 96 -2.56 -3.53 -4.79
C LEU A 96 -2.31 -4.33 -3.50
N LEU A 97 -1.85 -3.70 -2.42
CA LEU A 97 -1.67 -4.35 -1.12
C LEU A 97 -3.00 -4.87 -0.55
N CYS A 98 -4.08 -4.09 -0.65
CA CYS A 98 -5.40 -4.51 -0.22
C CYS A 98 -5.91 -5.69 -1.05
N ALA A 99 -5.80 -5.63 -2.38
CA ALA A 99 -6.21 -6.71 -3.28
C ALA A 99 -5.41 -7.99 -3.01
N ALA A 100 -4.09 -7.90 -2.90
CA ALA A 100 -3.20 -9.02 -2.58
C ALA A 100 -3.52 -9.61 -1.20
N GLY A 101 -3.78 -8.76 -0.20
CA GLY A 101 -4.20 -9.18 1.13
C GLY A 101 -5.50 -10.00 1.09
N ILE A 102 -6.54 -9.49 0.43
CA ILE A 102 -7.83 -10.19 0.29
C ILE A 102 -7.64 -11.55 -0.39
N LEU A 103 -6.91 -11.60 -1.52
CA LEU A 103 -6.63 -12.86 -2.22
C LEU A 103 -5.86 -13.85 -1.34
N PHE A 104 -4.87 -13.37 -0.59
CA PHE A 104 -4.09 -14.18 0.34
C PHE A 104 -4.95 -14.76 1.48
N PHE A 105 -5.84 -13.97 2.08
CA PHE A 105 -6.77 -14.46 3.10
C PHE A 105 -7.76 -15.49 2.53
N ILE A 106 -8.30 -15.27 1.33
CA ILE A 106 -9.18 -16.24 0.66
C ILE A 106 -8.42 -17.55 0.39
N ALA A 107 -7.23 -17.46 -0.20
CA ALA A 107 -6.39 -18.63 -0.48
C ALA A 107 -6.04 -19.40 0.80
N TRP A 108 -5.70 -18.71 1.89
CA TRP A 108 -5.46 -19.31 3.19
C TRP A 108 -6.69 -20.03 3.76
N THR A 109 -7.88 -19.42 3.62
CA THR A 109 -9.14 -20.04 4.03
C THR A 109 -9.38 -21.36 3.30
N LEU A 110 -9.16 -21.36 1.99
CA LEU A 110 -9.42 -22.49 1.11
C LEU A 110 -8.30 -23.54 1.13
N LEU A 111 -7.13 -23.22 1.69
CA LEU A 111 -5.94 -24.06 1.68
C LEU A 111 -6.19 -25.52 2.15
N PRO A 112 -6.93 -25.77 3.25
CA PRO A 112 -7.18 -27.14 3.70
C PRO A 112 -8.03 -27.92 2.69
N ILE A 113 -9.04 -27.28 2.09
CA ILE A 113 -9.92 -27.88 1.09
C ILE A 113 -9.14 -28.17 -0.19
N LEU A 114 -8.34 -27.21 -0.66
CA LEU A 114 -7.48 -27.36 -1.83
C LEU A 114 -6.48 -28.49 -1.65
N THR A 115 -5.90 -28.63 -0.46
CA THR A 115 -4.93 -29.70 -0.18
C THR A 115 -5.58 -31.08 -0.27
N VAL A 116 -6.76 -31.26 0.35
CA VAL A 116 -7.51 -32.52 0.28
C VAL A 116 -7.95 -32.82 -1.15
N GLY A 117 -8.45 -31.82 -1.88
CA GLY A 117 -8.89 -31.98 -3.26
C GLY A 117 -7.74 -32.34 -4.22
N LEU A 118 -6.61 -31.66 -4.12
CA LEU A 118 -5.43 -31.92 -4.95
C LEU A 118 -4.86 -33.32 -4.69
N PHE A 119 -4.69 -33.71 -3.41
CA PHE A 119 -4.24 -35.05 -3.07
C PHE A 119 -5.20 -36.14 -3.58
N GLY A 120 -6.51 -35.96 -3.39
CA GLY A 120 -7.52 -36.90 -3.87
C GLY A 120 -7.51 -37.05 -5.39
N SER A 121 -7.44 -35.93 -6.11
CA SER A 121 -7.35 -35.93 -7.58
C SER A 121 -6.08 -36.61 -8.09
N GLY A 122 -4.93 -36.37 -7.43
CA GLY A 122 -3.66 -37.00 -7.80
C GLY A 122 -3.71 -38.53 -7.68
N ILE A 123 -4.30 -39.03 -6.59
CA ILE A 123 -4.50 -40.47 -6.42
C ILE A 123 -5.45 -41.02 -7.49
N PHE A 124 -6.57 -40.34 -7.77
CA PHE A 124 -7.51 -40.77 -8.80
C PHE A 124 -6.86 -40.89 -10.18
N PHE A 125 -6.05 -39.90 -10.60
CA PHE A 125 -5.33 -39.94 -11.87
C PHE A 125 -4.22 -41.00 -11.94
N LEU A 126 -3.69 -41.47 -10.81
CA LEU A 126 -2.70 -42.55 -10.79
C LEU A 126 -3.33 -43.94 -11.00
N PHE A 127 -4.62 -44.10 -10.72
CA PHE A 127 -5.35 -45.37 -10.82
C PHE A 127 -6.32 -45.43 -12.01
N LEU A 128 -6.46 -44.33 -12.76
CA LEU A 128 -7.16 -44.26 -14.04
C LEU A 128 -6.21 -44.60 -15.19
#